data_AF-A0A7J9GHT8-F1
#
_entry.id   AF-A0A7J9GHT8-F1
#
_cell.length_a   1.000
_cell.length_b   1.000
_cell.length_c   1.000
_cell.angle_alpha   90.00
_cell.angle_beta   90.00
_cell.angle_gamma   90.00
#
_symmetry.space_group_name_H-M   'P 1'
#
loop_
_entity.id
_entity.type
_entity.pdbx_description
1 polymer ?
#
loop_
_entity_poly.entity_id
_entity_poly.type
_entity_poly.pdbx_seq_one_letter_code
_entity_poly.pdbx_strand_id
1 'polypeptide(L)'
;GHNLLVLAHDLGHYTQLGTTIDDAIGEAFDKTAKWLGLDMRKSGGPAVEQLAQEGDAESVRFSIPMKQHKDCNFSYAGLKTQVKLAIASRNIDAKVPLSCASSLDRSSRADIAASFQTLKSVPQRVAVLHLEERCERAVEWALKIEPSIKHLVVSGGVASNQYVRARLDQVVQKYSLQLVCPPPNLCTDNGVMIAWTGIENFRVGRYDPPPPANDPDDFMYDLRPRWPLGEEYAEGRSEARSLRRARVHPSLTSLVQASLQQQ
;
A
#
# COMPACT_ATOMS: atom_id res chain seq x y z
N GLY A 1 0.08 -7.09 -1.51
CA GLY A 1 -0.40 -5.89 -0.77
C GLY A 1 -0.69 -4.78 -1.75
N HIS A 2 -1.44 -3.77 -1.33
CA HIS A 2 -1.87 -2.67 -2.21
C HIS A 2 -1.52 -1.32 -1.60
N ASN A 3 -0.98 -0.42 -2.42
CA ASN A 3 -1.09 1.01 -2.20
C ASN A 3 -1.90 1.57 -3.37
N LEU A 4 -3.05 2.13 -3.06
CA LEU A 4 -4.01 2.61 -4.05
C LEU A 4 -4.50 3.99 -3.63
N LEU A 5 -4.47 4.93 -4.58
CA LEU A 5 -5.06 6.25 -4.43
C LEU A 5 -6.27 6.32 -5.35
N VAL A 6 -7.45 6.50 -4.75
CA VAL A 6 -8.74 6.48 -5.42
C VAL A 6 -9.51 7.72 -5.05
N LEU A 7 -10.06 8.41 -6.06
CA LEU A 7 -11.13 9.37 -5.88
C LEU A 7 -12.46 8.62 -5.98
N ALA A 8 -13.24 8.61 -4.91
CA ALA A 8 -14.58 8.02 -4.88
C ALA A 8 -15.61 9.12 -5.17
N HIS A 9 -16.27 9.03 -6.33
CA HIS A 9 -17.33 9.95 -6.73
C HIS A 9 -18.68 9.50 -6.17
N ASP A 10 -18.94 8.19 -6.27
CA ASP A 10 -20.15 7.55 -5.77
C ASP A 10 -19.85 6.06 -5.52
N LEU A 11 -20.78 5.34 -4.91
CA LEU A 11 -20.73 3.89 -4.80
C LEU A 11 -20.53 3.30 -6.21
N GLY A 12 -19.50 2.46 -6.38
CA GLY A 12 -19.16 1.84 -7.67
C GLY A 12 -18.60 2.78 -8.74
N HIS A 13 -18.48 4.09 -8.48
CA HIS A 13 -17.88 5.05 -9.41
C HIS A 13 -16.61 5.64 -8.81
N TYR A 14 -15.48 5.09 -9.24
CA TYR A 14 -14.17 5.36 -8.70
C TYR A 14 -13.20 5.78 -9.82
N THR A 15 -12.34 6.76 -9.52
CA THR A 15 -11.21 7.11 -10.39
C THR A 15 -9.91 6.76 -9.69
N GLN A 16 -9.13 5.86 -10.27
CA GLN A 16 -7.81 5.53 -9.76
C GLN A 16 -6.80 6.62 -10.15
N LEU A 17 -6.31 7.36 -9.15
CA LEU A 17 -5.31 8.41 -9.31
C LEU A 17 -3.88 7.83 -9.36
N GLY A 18 -3.63 6.74 -8.63
CA GLY A 18 -2.32 6.11 -8.57
C GLY A 18 -2.36 4.73 -7.91
N THR A 19 -1.36 3.90 -8.22
CA THR A 19 -1.24 2.54 -7.68
C THR A 19 0.22 2.12 -7.51
N THR A 20 0.45 1.03 -6.78
CA THR A 20 1.77 0.39 -6.70
C THR A 20 2.16 -0.19 -8.06
N ILE A 21 3.35 0.14 -8.54
CA ILE A 21 3.94 -0.41 -9.77
C ILE A 21 4.81 -1.65 -9.52
N ASP A 22 5.27 -1.85 -8.28
CA ASP A 22 6.05 -3.01 -7.86
C ASP A 22 5.59 -3.59 -6.50
N ASP A 23 6.35 -3.37 -5.42
CA ASP A 23 6.03 -3.79 -4.07
C ASP A 23 5.22 -2.71 -3.35
N ALA A 24 4.31 -3.11 -2.47
CA ALA A 24 3.59 -2.20 -1.59
C ALA A 24 4.45 -1.79 -0.38
N ILE A 25 4.10 -0.68 0.27
CA ILE A 25 4.85 -0.19 1.43
C ILE A 25 4.85 -1.20 2.58
N GLY A 26 3.72 -1.86 2.86
CA GLY A 26 3.63 -2.90 3.89
C GLY A 26 4.58 -4.07 3.65
N GLU A 27 4.73 -4.48 2.39
CA GLU A 27 5.66 -5.55 2.00
C GLU A 27 7.13 -5.12 2.18
N ALA A 28 7.43 -3.85 1.93
CA ALA A 28 8.75 -3.29 2.21
C ALA A 28 9.06 -3.30 3.73
N PHE A 29 8.07 -2.95 4.57
CA PHE A 29 8.19 -3.05 6.03
C PHE A 29 8.40 -4.49 6.49
N ASP A 30 7.60 -5.44 6.00
CA ASP A 30 7.68 -6.86 6.39
C ASP A 30 9.01 -7.48 5.99
N LYS A 31 9.50 -7.21 4.77
CA LYS A 31 10.82 -7.71 4.32
C LYS A 31 11.95 -7.09 5.13
N THR A 32 11.87 -5.79 5.42
CA THR A 32 12.87 -5.10 6.25
C THR A 32 12.90 -5.69 7.65
N ALA A 33 11.74 -5.90 8.28
CA ALA A 33 11.64 -6.54 9.59
C ALA A 33 12.28 -7.93 9.60
N LYS A 34 11.98 -8.73 8.57
CA LYS A 34 12.54 -10.07 8.42
C LYS A 34 14.07 -10.05 8.25
N TRP A 35 14.60 -9.13 7.46
CA TRP A 35 16.05 -9.03 7.24
C TRP A 35 16.81 -8.48 8.45
N LEU A 36 16.14 -7.70 9.30
CA LEU A 36 16.68 -7.23 10.57
C LEU A 36 16.52 -8.26 11.70
N GLY A 37 15.96 -9.45 11.43
CA GLY A 37 15.77 -10.51 12.43
C GLY A 37 14.78 -10.15 13.53
N LEU A 38 13.76 -9.35 13.22
CA LEU A 38 12.73 -8.92 14.16
C LEU A 38 11.64 -9.97 14.33
N ASP A 39 10.99 -9.95 15.50
CA ASP A 39 9.83 -10.79 15.77
C ASP A 39 8.61 -10.29 14.98
N MET A 40 8.12 -11.12 14.06
CA MET A 40 7.00 -10.81 13.17
C MET A 40 5.63 -11.27 13.70
N ARG A 41 5.51 -11.69 14.97
CA ARG A 41 4.25 -12.21 15.54
C ARG A 41 3.04 -11.27 15.38
N LYS A 42 3.24 -9.96 15.29
CA LYS A 42 2.16 -8.97 15.09
C LYS A 42 2.11 -8.39 13.67
N SER A 43 3.27 -8.03 13.11
CA SER A 43 3.53 -7.60 11.71
C SER A 43 4.90 -6.90 11.65
N GLY A 44 5.48 -6.72 10.46
CA GLY A 44 6.79 -6.08 10.32
C GLY A 44 6.78 -4.57 10.58
N GLY A 45 5.69 -3.88 10.25
CA GLY A 45 5.55 -2.44 10.44
C GLY A 45 5.80 -1.97 11.88
N PRO A 46 5.02 -2.43 12.88
CA PRO A 46 5.20 -2.08 14.29
C PRO A 46 6.57 -2.48 14.84
N ALA A 47 7.11 -3.62 14.41
CA ALA A 47 8.42 -4.09 14.86
C ALA A 47 9.55 -3.15 14.39
N VAL A 48 9.51 -2.71 13.13
CA VAL A 48 10.47 -1.73 12.60
C VAL A 48 10.28 -0.37 13.26
N GLU A 49 9.04 0.06 13.52
CA GLU A 49 8.75 1.31 14.25
C GLU A 49 9.31 1.33 15.66
N GLN A 50 9.17 0.23 16.40
CA GLN A 50 9.73 0.14 17.75
C GLN A 50 11.26 0.21 17.72
N LEU A 51 11.90 -0.56 16.82
CA LEU A 51 13.36 -0.59 16.74
C LEU A 51 13.95 0.75 16.22
N ALA A 52 13.24 1.44 15.32
CA ALA A 52 13.67 2.72 14.78
C ALA A 52 13.75 3.83 15.85
N GLN A 53 13.08 3.69 16.99
CA GLN A 53 13.19 4.66 18.10
C GLN A 53 14.56 4.62 18.79
N GLU A 54 15.30 3.52 18.63
CA GLU A 54 16.60 3.30 19.28
C GLU A 54 17.79 3.72 18.39
N GLY A 55 17.57 3.98 17.10
CA GLY A 55 18.64 4.12 16.11
C GLY A 55 18.90 5.55 15.63
N ASP A 56 20.05 5.76 15.01
CA ASP A 56 20.38 7.00 14.31
C ASP A 56 19.89 6.96 12.85
N ALA A 57 19.00 7.90 12.53
CA ALA A 57 18.44 8.12 11.20
C ALA A 57 19.49 8.52 10.14
N GLU A 58 20.62 9.08 10.56
CA GLU A 58 21.68 9.57 9.63
C GLU A 58 22.69 8.50 9.25
N SER A 59 22.58 7.33 9.87
CA SER A 59 23.57 6.27 9.80
C SER A 59 23.64 5.62 8.41
N VAL A 60 22.53 5.63 7.65
CA VAL A 60 22.48 5.14 6.26
C VAL A 60 21.68 6.09 5.37
N ARG A 61 22.26 6.53 4.26
CA ARG A 61 21.55 7.38 3.28
C ARG A 61 20.82 6.53 2.25
N PHE A 62 19.49 6.55 2.29
CA PHE A 62 18.64 5.96 1.27
C PHE A 62 18.15 7.00 0.26
N SER A 63 18.15 6.63 -1.02
CA SER A 63 17.57 7.45 -2.10
C SER A 63 16.05 7.28 -2.15
N ILE A 64 15.36 8.41 -2.35
CA ILE A 64 13.89 8.45 -2.45
C ILE A 64 13.45 7.80 -3.77
N PRO A 65 12.60 6.76 -3.73
CA PRO A 65 12.07 6.15 -4.94
C PRO A 65 11.31 7.15 -5.82
N MET A 66 11.44 7.02 -7.14
CA MET A 66 10.63 7.75 -8.12
C MET A 66 10.60 9.29 -7.97
N LYS A 67 11.62 9.92 -7.38
CA LYS A 67 11.68 11.37 -7.12
C LYS A 67 11.45 12.24 -8.37
N GLN A 68 11.76 11.72 -9.56
CA GLN A 68 11.60 12.43 -10.84
C GLN A 68 10.22 12.23 -11.50
N HIS A 69 9.41 11.28 -11.02
CA HIS A 69 8.09 10.99 -11.58
C HIS A 69 7.05 11.94 -10.99
N LYS A 70 6.26 12.58 -11.85
CA LYS A 70 5.17 13.50 -11.46
C LYS A 70 3.81 12.81 -11.36
N ASP A 71 3.76 11.48 -11.36
CA ASP A 71 2.53 10.70 -11.20
C ASP A 71 2.17 10.45 -9.72
N CYS A 72 1.08 9.74 -9.44
CA CYS A 72 0.70 9.32 -8.09
C CYS A 72 1.07 7.85 -7.82
N ASN A 73 2.01 7.27 -8.58
CA ASN A 73 2.34 5.85 -8.47
C ASN A 73 3.34 5.56 -7.35
N PHE A 74 3.27 4.35 -6.81
CA PHE A 74 4.12 3.90 -5.71
C PHE A 74 5.15 2.85 -6.14
N SER A 75 6.40 3.03 -5.72
CA SER A 75 7.46 2.02 -5.87
C SER A 75 8.30 1.94 -4.61
N TYR A 76 8.46 0.73 -4.09
CA TYR A 76 9.28 0.46 -2.92
C TYR A 76 10.38 -0.59 -3.18
N ALA A 77 10.39 -1.21 -4.37
CA ALA A 77 11.40 -2.22 -4.72
C ALA A 77 12.84 -1.68 -4.69
N GLY A 78 13.06 -0.45 -5.14
CA GLY A 78 14.37 0.21 -5.11
C GLY A 78 14.85 0.49 -3.67
N LEU A 79 13.95 0.94 -2.80
CA LEU A 79 14.27 1.18 -1.39
C LEU A 79 14.64 -0.12 -0.67
N LYS A 80 13.87 -1.18 -0.89
CA LYS A 80 14.13 -2.52 -0.38
C LYS A 80 15.54 -3.03 -0.78
N THR A 81 15.93 -2.85 -2.04
CA THR A 81 17.28 -3.25 -2.49
C THR A 81 18.37 -2.49 -1.73
N GLN A 82 18.19 -1.20 -1.49
CA GLN A 82 19.16 -0.41 -0.72
C GLN A 82 19.24 -0.87 0.73
N VAL A 83 18.11 -1.18 1.38
CA VAL A 83 18.10 -1.76 2.75
C VAL A 83 18.89 -3.07 2.77
N LYS A 84 18.69 -3.95 1.79
CA LYS A 84 19.42 -5.22 1.70
C LYS A 84 20.93 -5.00 1.56
N LEU A 85 21.34 -4.02 0.77
CA LEU A 85 22.75 -3.64 0.61
C LEU A 85 23.33 -3.05 1.91
N ALA A 86 22.57 -2.25 2.65
CA ALA A 86 22.99 -1.70 3.94
C ALA A 86 23.14 -2.78 5.01
N ILE A 87 22.26 -3.78 5.03
CA ILE A 87 22.36 -4.94 5.94
C ILE A 87 23.60 -5.76 5.61
N ALA A 88 23.86 -6.00 4.32
CA ALA A 88 25.04 -6.72 3.86
C ALA A 88 26.34 -5.97 4.20
N SER A 89 26.39 -4.64 4.02
CA SER A 89 27.58 -3.86 4.34
C SER A 89 27.90 -3.80 5.83
N ARG A 90 26.90 -4.00 6.69
CA ARG A 90 27.06 -4.09 8.15
C ARG A 90 27.25 -5.51 8.67
N ASN A 91 27.35 -6.51 7.79
CA ASN A 91 27.49 -7.93 8.14
C ASN A 91 26.42 -8.44 9.12
N ILE A 92 25.19 -7.93 9.00
CA ILE A 92 24.07 -8.33 9.85
C ILE A 92 23.54 -9.70 9.37
N ASP A 93 23.53 -10.69 10.26
CA ASP A 93 22.92 -11.99 9.99
C ASP A 93 21.48 -12.04 10.53
N ALA A 94 20.53 -12.10 9.60
CA ALA A 94 19.10 -12.22 9.88
C ALA A 94 18.73 -13.52 10.63
N LYS A 95 19.59 -14.55 10.59
CA LYS A 95 19.39 -15.79 11.36
C LYS A 95 19.58 -15.60 12.86
N VAL A 96 20.32 -14.58 13.27
CA VAL A 96 20.48 -14.21 14.68
C VAL A 96 19.28 -13.35 15.07
N PRO A 97 18.40 -13.84 15.96
CA PRO A 97 17.28 -13.04 16.45
C PRO A 97 17.79 -11.79 17.17
N LEU A 98 17.04 -10.68 17.10
CA LEU A 98 17.43 -9.44 17.78
C LEU A 98 17.68 -9.63 19.29
N SER A 99 17.01 -10.60 19.94
CA SER A 99 17.22 -10.93 21.36
C SER A 99 18.60 -11.51 21.67
N CYS A 100 19.29 -12.08 20.67
CA CYS A 100 20.61 -12.69 20.80
C CYS A 100 21.71 -11.83 20.13
N ALA A 101 21.33 -10.67 19.57
CA ALA A 101 22.26 -9.76 18.92
C ALA A 101 23.17 -9.06 19.96
N SER A 102 24.42 -8.81 19.60
CA SER A 102 25.31 -7.96 20.40
C SER A 102 24.78 -6.53 20.44
N SER A 103 25.25 -5.72 21.40
CA SER A 103 24.87 -4.30 21.48
C SER A 103 25.19 -3.54 20.19
N LEU A 104 26.32 -3.83 19.55
CA LEU A 104 26.75 -3.22 18.28
C LEU A 104 25.86 -3.65 17.10
N ASP A 105 25.48 -4.92 17.04
CA ASP A 105 24.58 -5.45 16.01
C ASP A 105 23.17 -4.88 16.19
N ARG A 106 22.66 -4.82 17.43
CA ARG A 106 21.38 -4.18 17.74
C ARG A 106 21.37 -2.71 17.32
N SER A 107 22.42 -1.95 17.66
CA SER A 107 22.55 -0.54 17.26
C SER A 107 22.58 -0.41 15.73
N SER A 108 23.29 -1.30 15.03
CA SER A 108 23.35 -1.29 13.56
C SER A 108 22.01 -1.61 12.91
N ARG A 109 21.24 -2.55 13.47
CA ARG A 109 19.87 -2.85 13.02
C ARG A 109 18.92 -1.69 13.32
N ALA A 110 19.06 -1.06 14.48
CA ALA A 110 18.31 0.12 14.89
C ALA A 110 18.57 1.29 13.95
N ASP A 111 19.83 1.57 13.62
CA ASP A 111 20.25 2.57 12.66
C ASP A 111 19.63 2.34 11.27
N ILE A 112 19.65 1.10 10.77
CA ILE A 112 19.04 0.77 9.48
C ILE A 112 17.52 0.91 9.53
N ALA A 113 16.87 0.46 10.61
CA ALA A 113 15.43 0.65 10.81
C ALA A 113 15.09 2.15 10.88
N ALA A 114 15.87 2.91 11.64
CA ALA A 114 15.75 4.35 11.81
C ALA A 114 15.99 5.09 10.50
N SER A 115 16.96 4.69 9.68
CA SER A 115 17.29 5.28 8.38
C SER A 115 16.29 4.90 7.29
N PHE A 116 15.82 3.64 7.28
CA PHE A 116 14.75 3.18 6.37
C PHE A 116 13.46 3.95 6.65
N GLN A 117 13.24 4.20 7.94
CA GLN A 117 12.23 5.14 8.37
C GLN A 117 12.65 6.57 8.00
N THR A 118 13.80 7.15 8.35
CA THR A 118 14.06 8.59 8.57
C THR A 118 15.28 9.17 7.80
N LEU A 119 15.23 10.45 7.41
CA LEU A 119 16.38 11.33 7.14
C LEU A 119 16.25 12.58 8.05
N LYS A 120 17.36 13.27 8.40
CA LYS A 120 17.40 14.37 9.39
C LYS A 120 17.62 15.76 8.79
N SER A 121 18.12 15.88 7.56
CA SER A 121 18.19 17.18 6.85
C SER A 121 16.82 17.73 6.46
N VAL A 122 15.78 16.89 6.57
CA VAL A 122 14.36 17.19 6.48
C VAL A 122 13.70 16.23 7.48
N PRO A 123 12.81 16.61 8.41
CA PRO A 123 12.18 15.69 9.36
C PRO A 123 11.15 14.76 8.68
N GLN A 124 11.54 14.09 7.59
CA GLN A 124 10.69 13.31 6.73
C GLN A 124 11.35 11.98 6.40
N ARG A 125 10.52 10.95 6.50
CA ARG A 125 10.88 9.56 6.50
C ARG A 125 10.90 8.99 5.09
N VAL A 126 11.97 8.45 4.49
CA VAL A 126 12.05 8.17 3.03
C VAL A 126 10.82 7.41 2.47
N ALA A 127 10.39 6.34 3.14
CA ALA A 127 9.20 5.58 2.72
C ALA A 127 7.88 6.35 2.92
N VAL A 128 7.80 7.15 3.99
CA VAL A 128 6.61 7.96 4.33
C VAL A 128 6.58 9.26 3.54
N LEU A 129 7.73 9.81 3.14
CA LEU A 129 7.88 10.97 2.28
C LEU A 129 7.38 10.65 0.90
N HIS A 130 7.77 9.50 0.35
CA HIS A 130 7.19 9.03 -0.90
C HIS A 130 5.68 8.79 -0.77
N LEU A 131 5.17 8.37 0.39
CA LEU A 131 3.74 8.29 0.64
C LEU A 131 3.07 9.67 0.67
N GLU A 132 3.65 10.61 1.44
CA GLU A 132 3.22 12.01 1.60
C GLU A 132 3.17 12.72 0.25
N GLU A 133 4.24 12.67 -0.54
CA GLU A 133 4.33 13.34 -1.85
C GLU A 133 3.27 12.83 -2.83
N ARG A 134 2.94 11.53 -2.80
CA ARG A 134 1.91 10.95 -3.69
C ARG A 134 0.51 11.26 -3.17
N CYS A 135 0.29 11.20 -1.86
CA CYS A 135 -0.98 11.60 -1.24
C CYS A 135 -1.27 13.09 -1.47
N GLU A 136 -0.28 13.97 -1.27
CA GLU A 136 -0.39 15.41 -1.50
C GLU A 136 -0.77 15.70 -2.96
N ARG A 137 -0.06 15.08 -3.92
CA ARG A 137 -0.39 15.23 -5.34
C ARG A 137 -1.77 14.67 -5.68
N ALA A 138 -2.15 13.53 -5.11
CA ALA A 138 -3.48 12.97 -5.33
C ALA A 138 -4.58 13.86 -4.76
N VAL A 139 -4.34 14.52 -3.61
CA VAL A 139 -5.26 15.53 -3.06
C VAL A 139 -5.38 16.72 -4.02
N GLU A 140 -4.27 17.25 -4.54
CA GLU A 140 -4.30 18.33 -5.54
C GLU A 140 -5.10 17.95 -6.77
N TRP A 141 -4.89 16.74 -7.31
CA TRP A 141 -5.62 16.25 -8.49
C TRP A 141 -7.09 16.02 -8.18
N ALA A 142 -7.39 15.43 -7.02
CA ALA A 142 -8.75 15.18 -6.59
C ALA A 142 -9.53 16.48 -6.43
N LEU A 143 -8.94 17.51 -5.81
CA LEU A 143 -9.57 18.83 -5.65
C LEU A 143 -9.77 19.57 -6.98
N LYS A 144 -8.94 19.32 -7.99
CA LYS A 144 -9.16 19.85 -9.34
C LYS A 144 -10.34 19.19 -10.04
N ILE A 145 -10.52 17.88 -9.83
CA ILE A 145 -11.62 17.11 -10.44
C ILE A 145 -12.93 17.37 -9.70
N GLU A 146 -12.90 17.34 -8.37
CA GLU A 146 -14.04 17.47 -7.48
C GLU A 146 -13.68 18.42 -6.33
N PRO A 147 -13.94 19.73 -6.46
CA PRO A 147 -13.61 20.72 -5.43
C PRO A 147 -14.39 20.55 -4.13
N SER A 148 -15.45 19.73 -4.12
CA SER A 148 -16.34 19.54 -2.97
C SER A 148 -15.82 18.55 -1.93
N ILE A 149 -14.72 17.83 -2.20
CA ILE A 149 -14.15 16.83 -1.30
C ILE A 149 -13.71 17.50 0.01
N LYS A 150 -14.00 16.84 1.14
CA LYS A 150 -13.64 17.33 2.49
C LYS A 150 -12.75 16.40 3.29
N HIS A 151 -12.59 15.15 2.83
CA HIS A 151 -11.94 14.10 3.60
C HIS A 151 -10.94 13.32 2.76
N LEU A 152 -9.82 12.95 3.38
CA LEU A 152 -8.95 11.88 2.90
C LEU A 152 -9.13 10.68 3.84
N VAL A 153 -9.56 9.55 3.30
CA VAL A 153 -9.70 8.31 4.07
C VAL A 153 -8.47 7.43 3.84
N VAL A 154 -7.84 6.97 4.93
CA VAL A 154 -6.66 6.10 4.86
C VAL A 154 -6.93 4.82 5.64
N SER A 155 -7.06 3.70 4.93
CA SER A 155 -7.28 2.36 5.47
C SER A 155 -6.09 1.43 5.18
N GLY A 156 -6.07 0.24 5.80
CA GLY A 156 -4.98 -0.74 5.66
C GLY A 156 -4.05 -0.81 6.88
N GLY A 157 -3.22 -1.86 6.96
CA GLY A 157 -2.34 -2.08 8.11
C GLY A 157 -1.32 -0.95 8.36
N VAL A 158 -0.87 -0.29 7.29
CA VAL A 158 0.06 0.86 7.36
C VAL A 158 -0.64 2.09 7.95
N ALA A 159 -1.96 2.20 7.76
CA ALA A 159 -2.76 3.23 8.39
C ALA A 159 -2.82 3.10 9.91
N SER A 160 -2.37 1.99 10.51
CA SER A 160 -2.26 1.84 11.98
C SER A 160 -0.98 2.44 12.57
N ASN A 161 -0.02 2.80 11.73
CA ASN A 161 1.23 3.44 12.16
C ASN A 161 0.98 4.91 12.56
N GLN A 162 1.25 5.26 13.82
CA GLN A 162 0.93 6.59 14.36
C GLN A 162 1.73 7.70 13.68
N TYR A 163 2.98 7.42 13.32
CA TYR A 163 3.80 8.38 12.59
C TYR A 163 3.21 8.68 11.21
N VAL A 164 2.82 7.65 10.44
CA VAL A 164 2.19 7.83 9.13
C VAL A 164 0.92 8.68 9.24
N ARG A 165 0.07 8.41 10.25
CA ARG A 165 -1.14 9.21 10.50
C ARG A 165 -0.80 10.67 10.73
N ALA A 166 0.12 10.97 11.64
CA ALA A 166 0.48 12.35 11.98
C ALA A 166 1.03 13.12 10.77
N ARG A 167 1.76 12.45 9.88
CA ARG A 167 2.29 13.07 8.66
C ARG A 167 1.22 13.34 7.62
N LEU A 168 0.33 12.37 7.36
CA LEU A 168 -0.77 12.55 6.43
C LEU A 168 -1.77 13.59 6.93
N ASP A 169 -1.94 13.71 8.25
CA ASP A 169 -2.77 14.74 8.87
C ASP A 169 -2.23 16.15 8.55
N GLN A 170 -0.91 16.34 8.65
CA GLN A 170 -0.27 17.58 8.24
C GLN A 170 -0.44 17.88 6.74
N VAL A 171 -0.43 16.86 5.87
CA VAL A 171 -0.66 17.05 4.43
C VAL A 171 -2.08 17.54 4.18
N VAL A 172 -3.10 16.87 4.73
CA VAL A 172 -4.50 17.22 4.46
C VAL A 172 -4.91 18.57 5.04
N GLN A 173 -4.31 18.98 6.17
CA GLN A 173 -4.55 20.27 6.79
C GLN A 173 -4.16 21.45 5.88
N LYS A 174 -3.11 21.30 5.05
CA LYS A 174 -2.73 22.33 4.06
C LYS A 174 -3.84 22.63 3.06
N TYR A 175 -4.70 21.64 2.80
CA TYR A 175 -5.79 21.72 1.84
C TYR A 175 -7.17 21.88 2.50
N SER A 176 -7.21 22.16 3.81
CA SER A 176 -8.46 22.24 4.59
C SER A 176 -9.31 20.97 4.52
N LEU A 177 -8.67 19.81 4.37
CA LEU A 177 -9.29 18.49 4.40
C LEU A 177 -9.12 17.84 5.78
N GLN A 178 -9.98 16.88 6.10
CA GLN A 178 -9.91 16.08 7.32
C GLN A 178 -9.37 14.68 7.04
N LEU A 179 -8.41 14.22 7.85
CA LEU A 179 -7.92 12.84 7.77
C LEU A 179 -8.87 11.91 8.54
N VAL A 180 -9.35 10.86 7.87
CA VAL A 180 -10.15 9.81 8.48
C VAL A 180 -9.38 8.50 8.41
N CYS A 181 -9.02 7.95 9.56
CA CYS A 181 -8.41 6.64 9.67
C CYS A 181 -9.37 5.69 10.41
N PRO A 182 -9.89 4.64 9.76
CA PRO A 182 -10.75 3.68 10.43
C PRO A 182 -10.04 3.00 11.62
N PRO A 183 -10.81 2.44 12.56
CA PRO A 183 -10.28 1.59 13.63
C PRO A 183 -9.38 0.47 13.07
N PRO A 184 -8.25 0.14 13.72
CA PRO A 184 -7.29 -0.87 13.21
C PRO A 184 -7.90 -2.24 12.89
N ASN A 185 -8.91 -2.67 13.67
CA ASN A 185 -9.63 -3.94 13.45
C ASN A 185 -10.48 -3.94 12.16
N LEU A 186 -10.84 -2.77 11.63
CA LEU A 186 -11.55 -2.62 10.35
C LEU A 186 -10.60 -2.37 9.18
N CYS A 187 -9.32 -2.03 9.44
CA CYS A 187 -8.32 -1.76 8.43
C CYS A 187 -7.66 -3.02 7.83
N THR A 188 -7.70 -4.15 8.53
CA THR A 188 -7.23 -5.46 8.03
C THR A 188 -8.34 -6.20 7.31
N ASP A 189 -8.00 -7.03 6.32
CA ASP A 189 -9.00 -7.77 5.55
C ASP A 189 -9.95 -8.58 6.46
N ASN A 190 -11.25 -8.28 6.37
CA ASN A 190 -12.27 -8.86 7.23
C ASN A 190 -13.61 -9.02 6.48
N GLY A 191 -14.50 -9.88 6.97
CA GLY A 191 -15.82 -10.11 6.35
C GLY A 191 -16.79 -8.92 6.48
N VAL A 192 -16.57 -8.02 7.44
CA VAL A 192 -17.46 -6.87 7.69
C VAL A 192 -17.42 -5.89 6.52
N MET A 193 -16.25 -5.60 5.96
CA MET A 193 -16.13 -4.69 4.81
C MET A 193 -16.82 -5.25 3.56
N ILE A 194 -16.81 -6.58 3.38
CA ILE A 194 -17.50 -7.27 2.28
C ILE A 194 -19.02 -7.17 2.48
N ALA A 195 -19.50 -7.52 3.67
CA ALA A 195 -20.92 -7.44 4.01
C ALA A 195 -21.47 -6.00 3.88
N TRP A 196 -20.71 -4.99 4.36
CA TRP A 196 -21.09 -3.59 4.24
C TRP A 196 -21.19 -3.15 2.78
N THR A 197 -20.19 -3.49 1.96
CA THR A 197 -20.21 -3.20 0.52
C THR A 197 -21.42 -3.85 -0.17
N GLY A 198 -21.76 -5.09 0.21
CA GLY A 198 -22.96 -5.78 -0.29
C GLY A 198 -24.26 -5.07 0.10
N ILE A 199 -24.39 -4.64 1.35
CA ILE A 199 -25.58 -3.91 1.84
C ILE A 199 -25.74 -2.57 1.11
N GLU A 200 -24.66 -1.81 0.94
CA GLU A 200 -24.70 -0.52 0.23
C GLU A 200 -25.12 -0.71 -1.23
N ASN A 201 -24.58 -1.73 -1.91
CA ASN A 201 -24.98 -2.05 -3.29
C ASN A 201 -26.44 -2.52 -3.37
N PHE A 202 -26.89 -3.35 -2.43
CA PHE A 202 -28.28 -3.80 -2.35
C PHE A 202 -29.26 -2.63 -2.19
N ARG A 203 -28.94 -1.67 -1.31
CA ARG A 203 -29.76 -0.47 -1.04
C ARG A 203 -29.98 0.41 -2.26
N VAL A 204 -29.01 0.47 -3.18
CA VAL A 204 -29.12 1.24 -4.43
C VAL A 204 -29.62 0.37 -5.60
N GLY A 205 -30.09 -0.85 -5.33
CA GLY A 205 -30.61 -1.76 -6.35
C GLY A 205 -29.54 -2.41 -7.23
N ARG A 206 -28.26 -2.39 -6.82
CA ARG A 206 -27.16 -3.03 -7.53
C ARG A 206 -26.91 -4.42 -6.96
N TYR A 207 -27.71 -5.39 -7.36
CA TYR A 207 -27.51 -6.78 -7.00
C TYR A 207 -27.96 -7.68 -8.15
N ASP A 208 -27.33 -8.84 -8.26
CA ASP A 208 -27.82 -9.88 -9.14
C ASP A 208 -29.00 -10.59 -8.48
N PRO A 209 -30.04 -10.98 -9.25
CA PRO A 209 -31.17 -11.71 -8.69
C PRO A 209 -30.67 -12.98 -7.99
N PRO A 210 -31.29 -13.37 -6.86
CA PRO A 210 -30.89 -14.59 -6.18
C PRO A 210 -31.01 -15.78 -7.15
N PRO A 211 -30.09 -16.75 -7.06
CA PRO A 211 -30.16 -17.94 -7.89
C PRO A 211 -31.51 -18.65 -7.70
N PRO A 212 -32.05 -19.32 -8.73
CA PRO A 212 -33.28 -20.10 -8.62
C PRO A 212 -33.16 -21.15 -7.52
N ALA A 213 -34.27 -21.48 -6.84
CA ALA A 213 -34.29 -22.48 -5.77
C ALA A 213 -33.87 -23.91 -6.21
N ASN A 214 -33.81 -24.15 -7.52
CA ASN A 214 -33.46 -25.43 -8.14
C ASN A 214 -32.11 -25.39 -8.86
N ASP A 215 -31.23 -24.44 -8.52
CA ASP A 215 -29.90 -24.42 -9.12
C ASP A 215 -29.14 -25.71 -8.77
N PRO A 216 -28.47 -26.36 -9.74
CA PRO A 216 -27.58 -27.47 -9.44
C PRO A 216 -26.48 -26.99 -8.49
N ASP A 217 -26.05 -27.86 -7.56
CA ASP A 217 -25.00 -27.59 -6.57
C ASP A 217 -23.66 -27.10 -7.18
N ASP A 218 -23.52 -27.19 -8.52
CA ASP A 218 -22.35 -26.82 -9.32
C ASP A 218 -22.39 -25.35 -9.84
N PHE A 219 -23.07 -24.42 -9.14
CA PHE A 219 -23.05 -23.00 -9.54
C PHE A 219 -21.65 -22.40 -9.34
N MET A 220 -20.98 -22.09 -10.45
CA MET A 220 -19.61 -21.55 -10.45
C MET A 220 -19.62 -20.03 -10.54
N TYR A 221 -19.10 -19.36 -9.51
CA TYR A 221 -18.85 -17.91 -9.57
C TYR A 221 -17.60 -17.61 -10.42
N ASP A 222 -17.71 -16.65 -11.35
CA ASP A 222 -16.56 -16.18 -12.12
C ASP A 222 -15.61 -15.39 -11.21
N LEU A 223 -14.50 -16.02 -10.84
CA LEU A 223 -13.45 -15.37 -10.07
C LEU A 223 -12.65 -14.44 -10.97
N ARG A 224 -12.51 -13.18 -10.54
CA ARG A 224 -11.66 -12.18 -11.21
C ARG A 224 -10.45 -11.89 -10.34
N PRO A 225 -9.29 -12.54 -10.56
CA PRO A 225 -8.08 -12.27 -9.79
C PRO A 225 -7.58 -10.82 -9.91
N ARG A 226 -7.99 -10.14 -10.99
CA ARG A 226 -7.72 -8.73 -11.25
C ARG A 226 -9.02 -8.06 -11.63
N TRP A 227 -9.70 -7.51 -10.64
CA TRP A 227 -10.94 -6.77 -10.84
C TRP A 227 -10.64 -5.27 -10.80
N PRO A 228 -10.75 -4.53 -11.93
CA PRO A 228 -10.57 -3.08 -11.91
C PRO A 228 -11.66 -2.42 -11.07
N LEU A 229 -11.25 -1.51 -10.19
CA LEU A 229 -12.15 -0.79 -9.28
C LEU A 229 -12.92 0.33 -10.00
N GLY A 230 -12.35 0.90 -11.06
CA GLY A 230 -12.94 2.01 -11.81
C GLY A 230 -12.02 2.49 -12.93
N GLU A 231 -12.28 3.69 -13.44
CA GLU A 231 -11.50 4.27 -14.53
C GLU A 231 -10.14 4.79 -14.04
N GLU A 232 -9.13 4.74 -14.91
CA GLU A 232 -7.79 5.24 -14.59
C GLU A 232 -7.63 6.68 -15.03
N TYR A 233 -7.16 7.53 -14.10
CA TYR A 233 -6.92 8.92 -14.41
C TYR A 233 -5.79 9.06 -15.45
N ALA A 234 -6.04 9.84 -16.51
CA ALA A 234 -5.13 9.95 -17.64
C ALA A 234 -3.73 10.45 -17.24
N GLU A 235 -3.64 11.39 -16.31
CA GLU A 235 -2.36 11.91 -15.80
C GLU A 235 -1.64 10.94 -14.85
N GLY A 236 -2.36 9.95 -14.29
CA GLY A 236 -1.80 8.88 -13.45
C GLY A 236 -1.16 7.74 -14.24
N ARG A 237 -1.27 7.75 -15.57
CA ARG A 237 -0.70 6.71 -16.44
C ARG A 237 0.84 6.82 -16.46
N SER A 238 1.53 5.85 -15.87
CA SER A 238 2.92 5.60 -16.22
C SER A 238 2.97 4.98 -17.62
N GLU A 239 3.83 5.45 -18.52
CA GLU A 239 4.05 4.78 -19.82
C GLU A 239 4.32 3.28 -19.59
N ALA A 240 3.41 2.45 -20.10
CA ALA A 240 3.42 1.01 -19.85
C ALA A 240 4.60 0.37 -20.61
N ARG A 241 5.67 -0.02 -19.88
CA ARG A 241 6.84 -0.71 -20.47
C ARG A 241 6.55 -2.11 -21.06
N SER A 242 5.34 -2.68 -20.94
CA SER A 242 4.98 -3.94 -21.62
C SER A 242 3.47 -4.21 -21.71
N LEU A 243 3.07 -5.11 -22.62
CA LEU A 243 1.68 -5.61 -22.78
C LEU A 243 1.11 -6.26 -21.51
N ARG A 244 1.97 -6.80 -20.62
CA ARG A 244 1.56 -7.32 -19.29
C ARG A 244 1.06 -6.20 -18.36
N ARG A 245 1.42 -4.94 -18.66
CA ARG A 245 0.98 -3.71 -18.01
C ARG A 245 -0.14 -2.99 -18.78
N ALA A 246 -0.64 -3.55 -19.88
CA ALA A 246 -1.72 -2.95 -20.68
C ALA A 246 -3.11 -3.12 -20.06
N ARG A 247 -3.23 -3.74 -18.87
CA ARG A 247 -4.43 -3.81 -18.03
C ARG A 247 -5.71 -4.31 -18.73
N VAL A 248 -5.56 -5.12 -19.77
CA VAL A 248 -6.64 -5.96 -20.32
C VAL A 248 -6.50 -7.35 -19.71
N HIS A 249 -7.49 -7.77 -18.91
CA HIS A 249 -7.44 -9.00 -18.14
C HIS A 249 -8.71 -9.84 -18.39
N PRO A 250 -8.60 -10.98 -19.11
CA PRO A 250 -9.70 -11.93 -19.26
C PRO A 250 -10.05 -12.55 -17.89
N SER A 251 -11.30 -12.93 -17.68
CA SER A 251 -11.74 -13.64 -16.48
C SER A 251 -11.15 -15.05 -16.38
N LEU A 252 -11.10 -15.66 -15.19
CA LEU A 252 -10.63 -17.05 -15.04
C LEU A 252 -11.44 -18.01 -15.92
N THR A 253 -12.75 -17.81 -16.00
CA THR A 253 -13.63 -18.60 -16.87
C THR A 253 -13.21 -18.50 -18.33
N SER A 254 -12.89 -17.29 -18.82
CA SER A 254 -12.43 -17.11 -20.21
C SER A 254 -11.04 -17.71 -20.48
N LEU A 255 -10.15 -17.71 -19.49
CA LEU A 255 -8.83 -18.36 -19.59
C LEU A 255 -8.95 -19.88 -19.63
N VAL A 256 -9.84 -20.46 -18.82
CA VAL A 256 -10.11 -21.90 -18.79
C VAL A 256 -10.76 -22.36 -20.10
N GLN A 257 -11.76 -21.62 -20.61
CA GLN A 257 -12.40 -21.93 -21.88
C GLN A 257 -11.42 -21.82 -23.07
N ALA A 258 -10.56 -20.81 -23.10
CA ALA A 258 -9.53 -20.68 -24.14
C ALA A 258 -8.51 -21.83 -24.10
N SER A 259 -8.16 -22.33 -22.92
CA SER A 259 -7.27 -23.50 -22.77
C SER A 259 -7.92 -24.81 -23.20
N LEU A 260 -9.25 -24.94 -23.06
CA LEU A 260 -10.01 -26.10 -23.49
C LEU A 260 -10.26 -26.11 -25.01
N GLN A 261 -10.28 -24.94 -25.66
CA GLN A 261 -10.41 -24.83 -27.12
C GLN A 261 -9.09 -25.05 -27.90
N GLN A 262 -7.95 -25.12 -27.19
CA GLN A 262 -6.63 -25.37 -27.78
C GLN A 262 -6.15 -26.83 -27.65
N GLN A 263 -6.99 -27.72 -27.08
CA GLN A 263 -6.80 -29.17 -27.08
C GLN A 263 -7.69 -29.81 -28.14
#